data_AF-A0A4V2MAX9-F1
#
_entry.id   AF-A0A4V2MAX9-F1
#
_cell.length_a   1.000
_cell.length_b   1.000
_cell.length_c   1.000
_cell.angle_alpha   90.00
_cell.angle_beta   90.00
_cell.angle_gamma   90.00
#
_symmetry.space_group_name_H-M   'P 1'
#
loop_
_entity.id
_entity.type
_entity.pdbx_description
1 polymer ?
#
loop_
_entity_poly.entity_id
_entity_poly.type
_entity_poly.pdbx_seq_one_letter_code
_entity_poly.pdbx_strand_id
1 'polypeptide(L)'
;MSEQQPAEVPAEVVEAGRVRLAEWLTAQAPSPDLGATPEDLADWQARPAEEFLVFVPPGYANQVFLVAEHGVSSFAPSEQSLEEAMAAARPQA
;
A
#
# COMPACT_ATOMS: atom_id res chain seq x y z
N MET A 1 2.08 30.20 -15.42
CA MET A 1 2.97 29.05 -15.19
C MET A 1 2.10 27.95 -14.64
N SER A 2 1.98 26.83 -15.36
CA SER A 2 0.98 25.81 -15.08
C SER A 2 1.31 25.08 -13.78
N GLU A 3 0.39 25.17 -12.82
CA GLU A 3 0.39 24.34 -11.62
C GLU A 3 0.14 22.90 -12.07
N GLN A 4 1.18 22.07 -12.04
CA GLN A 4 1.01 20.63 -12.25
C GLN A 4 0.22 20.10 -11.06
N GLN A 5 -1.09 19.92 -11.24
CA GLN A 5 -1.92 19.16 -10.29
C GLN A 5 -1.21 17.81 -10.06
N PRO A 6 -0.99 17.39 -8.79
CA PRO A 6 -0.44 16.07 -8.53
C PRO A 6 -1.33 15.06 -9.25
N ALA A 7 -0.75 14.19 -10.08
CA ALA A 7 -1.51 13.21 -10.83
C ALA A 7 -2.31 12.37 -9.82
N GLU A 8 -3.61 12.62 -9.77
CA GLU A 8 -4.54 11.91 -8.91
C GLU A 8 -4.56 10.46 -9.40
N VAL A 9 -4.31 9.51 -8.50
CA VAL A 9 -4.35 8.08 -8.87
C VAL A 9 -5.79 7.76 -9.26
N PRO A 10 -6.04 7.12 -10.41
CA PRO A 10 -7.38 6.71 -10.77
C PRO A 10 -8.03 5.91 -9.64
N ALA A 11 -9.28 6.23 -9.29
CA ALA A 11 -9.98 5.59 -8.18
C ALA A 11 -10.04 4.06 -8.31
N GLU A 12 -10.14 3.55 -9.54
CA GLU A 12 -10.08 2.13 -9.88
C GLU A 12 -8.75 1.45 -9.51
N VAL A 13 -7.62 2.16 -9.64
CA VAL A 13 -6.30 1.65 -9.24
C VAL A 13 -6.20 1.62 -7.72
N VAL A 14 -6.73 2.63 -7.04
CA VAL A 14 -6.80 2.65 -5.57
C VAL A 14 -7.65 1.49 -5.06
N GLU A 15 -8.82 1.27 -5.64
CA GLU A 15 -9.73 0.20 -5.26
C GLU A 15 -9.10 -1.19 -5.49
N ALA A 16 -8.51 -1.42 -6.65
CA ALA A 16 -7.78 -2.66 -6.94
C ALA A 16 -6.63 -2.89 -5.94
N GLY A 17 -5.95 -1.81 -5.53
CA GLY A 17 -4.93 -1.85 -4.49
C GLY A 17 -5.47 -2.23 -3.11
N ARG A 18 -6.63 -1.70 -2.72
CA ARG A 18 -7.31 -2.04 -1.46
C ARG A 18 -7.69 -3.51 -1.42
N VAL A 19 -8.25 -4.04 -2.51
CA VAL A 19 -8.58 -5.46 -2.62
C VAL A 19 -7.35 -6.33 -2.41
N ARG A 20 -6.26 -6.06 -3.13
CA ARG A 20 -5.03 -6.84 -3.02
C ARG A 20 -4.40 -6.73 -1.62
N LEU A 21 -4.44 -5.56 -0.99
CA LEU A 21 -3.94 -5.37 0.37
C LEU A 21 -4.80 -6.10 1.40
N ALA A 22 -6.13 -6.05 1.27
CA ALA A 22 -7.07 -6.75 2.13
C ALA A 22 -6.86 -8.28 2.07
N GLU A 23 -6.70 -8.83 0.86
CA GLU A 23 -6.36 -10.24 0.65
C GLU A 23 -5.04 -10.61 1.33
N TRP A 24 -4.00 -9.80 1.16
CA TRP A 24 -2.70 -10.03 1.79
C TRP A 24 -2.80 -9.96 3.32
N LEU A 25 -3.42 -8.94 3.89
CA LEU A 25 -3.61 -8.81 5.35
C LEU A 25 -4.40 -9.99 5.92
N THR A 26 -5.43 -10.44 5.20
CA THR A 26 -6.23 -11.63 5.58
C THR A 26 -5.40 -12.90 5.54
N ALA A 27 -4.52 -13.07 4.55
CA ALA A 27 -3.61 -14.21 4.50
C ALA A 27 -2.57 -14.21 5.63
N GLN A 28 -2.18 -13.03 6.12
CA GLN A 28 -1.26 -12.87 7.25
C GLN A 28 -1.96 -13.00 8.62
N ALA A 29 -3.30 -12.96 8.67
CA ALA A 29 -4.06 -13.06 9.89
C ALA A 29 -4.03 -14.50 10.47
N PRO A 30 -4.03 -14.67 11.81
CA PRO A 30 -4.03 -15.99 12.42
C PRO A 30 -5.34 -16.77 12.19
N SER A 31 -6.40 -16.08 11.80
CA SER A 31 -7.68 -16.66 11.37
C SER A 31 -8.36 -15.74 10.35
N PRO A 32 -9.10 -16.28 9.36
CA PRO A 32 -9.77 -15.48 8.33
C PRO A 32 -10.75 -14.44 8.90
N ASP A 33 -11.39 -14.73 10.04
CA ASP A 33 -12.33 -13.81 10.71
C ASP A 33 -11.65 -12.56 11.31
N LEU A 34 -10.31 -12.55 11.37
CA LEU A 34 -9.49 -11.41 11.80
C LEU A 34 -8.77 -10.75 10.62
N GLY A 35 -9.11 -11.15 9.39
CA GLY A 35 -8.63 -10.52 8.17
C GLY A 35 -9.16 -9.11 7.98
N ALA A 36 -8.63 -8.43 6.97
CA ALA A 36 -9.10 -7.10 6.58
C ALA A 36 -9.98 -7.20 5.33
N THR A 37 -10.99 -6.34 5.24
CA THR A 37 -11.80 -6.13 4.04
C THR A 37 -11.38 -4.83 3.34
N PRO A 38 -11.66 -4.66 2.03
CA PRO A 38 -11.43 -3.40 1.33
C PRO A 38 -12.11 -2.20 2.03
N GLU A 39 -13.29 -2.43 2.60
CA GLU A 39 -14.07 -1.45 3.34
C GLU A 39 -13.35 -0.99 4.62
N ASP A 40 -12.70 -1.91 5.36
CA ASP A 40 -11.90 -1.57 6.55
C ASP A 40 -10.70 -0.68 6.20
N LEU A 41 -10.23 -0.76 4.95
CA LEU A 41 -9.11 0.02 4.47
C LEU A 41 -9.54 1.39 3.96
N ALA A 42 -10.83 1.69 3.75
CA ALA A 42 -11.32 2.86 3.01
C ALA A 42 -10.72 4.21 3.48
N ASP A 43 -10.45 4.35 4.78
CA ASP A 43 -9.89 5.58 5.38
C ASP A 43 -8.36 5.68 5.27
N TRP A 44 -7.68 4.64 4.76
CA TRP A 44 -6.24 4.63 4.56
C TRP A 44 -5.87 5.53 3.39
N GLN A 45 -4.81 6.31 3.58
CA GLN A 45 -4.28 7.16 2.52
C GLN A 45 -3.56 6.30 1.48
N ALA A 46 -3.93 6.47 0.22
CA ALA A 46 -3.27 5.84 -0.92
C ALA A 46 -2.50 6.90 -1.71
N ARG A 47 -1.23 6.62 -2.05
CA ARG A 47 -0.39 7.53 -2.85
C ARG A 47 0.42 6.72 -3.87
N PRO A 48 0.55 7.21 -5.12
CA PRO A 48 1.39 6.53 -6.10
C PRO A 48 2.86 6.78 -5.77
N ALA A 49 3.70 5.76 -5.96
CA ALA A 49 5.15 5.86 -5.91
C ALA A 49 5.77 4.89 -6.92
N GLU A 50 6.23 5.43 -8.05
CA GLU A 50 6.76 4.64 -9.17
C GLU A 50 5.76 3.55 -9.63
N GLU A 51 6.10 2.26 -9.50
CA GLU A 51 5.24 1.11 -9.83
C GLU A 51 4.34 0.67 -8.66
N PHE A 52 4.50 1.28 -7.49
CA PHE A 52 3.80 0.94 -6.27
C PHE A 52 2.63 1.89 -5.99
N LEU A 53 1.61 1.32 -5.36
CA LEU A 53 0.60 2.07 -4.63
C LEU A 53 0.90 1.94 -3.13
N VAL A 54 1.20 3.08 -2.50
CA VAL A 54 1.57 3.16 -1.10
C VAL A 54 0.34 3.40 -0.25
N PHE A 55 0.07 2.51 0.70
CA PHE A 55 -1.02 2.62 1.66
C PHE A 55 -0.49 2.96 3.06
N VAL A 56 -1.07 3.99 3.66
CA VAL A 56 -0.74 4.46 5.02
C VAL A 56 -1.98 4.33 5.90
N PRO A 57 -1.96 3.46 6.94
CA PRO A 57 -3.07 3.34 7.88
C PRO A 57 -3.30 4.64 8.66
N PRO A 58 -4.55 4.94 9.03
CA PRO A 58 -4.85 6.07 9.88
C PRO A 58 -4.24 5.89 11.28
N GLY A 59 -3.73 6.98 11.86
CA GLY A 59 -3.25 7.03 13.24
C GLY A 59 -1.93 6.31 13.47
N TYR A 60 -0.79 7.00 13.23
CA TYR A 60 0.58 6.60 13.58
C TYR A 60 0.89 5.09 13.57
N ALA A 61 0.32 4.35 12.62
CA ALA A 61 0.68 2.97 12.44
C ALA A 61 2.14 3.01 11.97
N ASN A 62 3.02 2.36 12.72
CA ASN A 62 4.45 2.28 12.43
C ASN A 62 4.74 1.42 11.19
N GLN A 63 3.79 1.33 10.26
CA GLN A 63 3.83 0.44 9.13
C GLN A 63 3.15 1.08 7.93
N VAL A 64 3.85 1.02 6.80
CA VAL A 64 3.40 1.45 5.49
C VAL A 64 3.43 0.23 4.57
N PHE A 65 2.48 0.16 3.66
CA PHE A 65 2.32 -0.97 2.76
C PHE A 65 2.57 -0.54 1.32
N LEU A 66 3.32 -1.35 0.59
CA LEU A 66 3.62 -1.20 -0.82
C LEU A 66 2.85 -2.27 -1.58
N VAL A 67 1.98 -1.84 -2.49
CA VAL A 67 1.18 -2.74 -3.33
C VAL A 67 1.60 -2.57 -4.78
N ALA A 68 2.02 -3.65 -5.42
CA ALA A 68 2.34 -3.70 -6.84
C ALA A 68 1.74 -4.96 -7.48
N GLU A 69 1.82 -5.07 -8.80
CA GLU A 69 1.34 -6.27 -9.52
C GLU A 69 2.07 -7.54 -9.07
N HIS A 70 3.37 -7.42 -8.77
CA HIS A 70 4.23 -8.52 -8.36
C HIS A 70 4.11 -8.91 -6.89
N GLY A 71 3.35 -8.17 -6.07
CA GLY A 71 3.12 -8.52 -4.67
C GLY A 71 2.85 -7.34 -3.74
N VAL A 72 2.70 -7.66 -2.45
CA VAL A 72 2.54 -6.69 -1.37
C VAL A 72 3.70 -6.87 -0.40
N SER A 73 4.29 -5.76 0.03
CA SER A 73 5.27 -5.71 1.11
C SER A 73 4.91 -4.62 2.12
N SER A 74 5.52 -4.67 3.30
CA SER A 74 5.35 -3.64 4.31
C SER A 74 6.68 -3.26 4.94
N PHE A 75 6.80 -2.01 5.37
CA PHE A 75 7.98 -1.50 6.05
C PHE A 75 7.60 -0.50 7.14
N ALA A 76 8.48 -0.32 8.12
CA ALA A 76 8.35 0.70 9.13
C ALA A 76 9.14 1.95 8.73
N PRO A 77 8.52 3.14 8.60
CA PRO A 77 9.24 4.37 8.23
C PRO A 77 10.33 4.79 9.23
N SER A 78 10.30 4.26 10.46
CA SER A 78 11.34 4.45 11.48
C SER A 78 12.59 3.59 11.25
N GLU A 79 12.47 2.50 10.49
CA GLU A 79 13.54 1.53 10.26
C GLU A 79 14.08 1.57 8.83
N GLN A 80 13.23 1.94 7.85
CA GLN A 80 13.57 1.94 6.44
C GLN A 80 12.90 3.11 5.72
N SER A 81 13.60 3.71 4.76
CA SER A 81 13.02 4.73 3.87
C SER A 81 12.12 4.10 2.80
N LEU A 82 11.21 4.91 2.23
CA LEU A 82 10.34 4.45 1.14
C LEU A 82 11.14 3.94 -0.07
N GLU A 83 12.23 4.63 -0.44
CA GLU A 83 13.08 4.25 -1.58
C GLU A 83 13.73 2.88 -1.37
N GLU A 84 14.30 2.64 -0.18
CA GLU A 84 14.90 1.36 0.17
C GLU A 84 13.86 0.23 0.21
N ALA A 85 12.66 0.51 0.73
CA ALA A 85 11.57 -0.46 0.78
C ALA A 85 11.08 -0.84 -0.62
N MET A 86 10.94 0.13 -1.53
CA MET A 86 10.58 -0.12 -2.93
C MET A 86 11.66 -0.92 -3.65
N ALA A 87 12.93 -0.55 -3.48
CA ALA A 87 14.04 -1.30 -4.07
C ALA A 87 14.09 -2.76 -3.59
N ALA A 88 13.80 -3.01 -2.31
CA ALA A 88 13.74 -4.35 -1.74
C ALA A 88 12.48 -5.14 -2.16
N ALA A 89 11.37 -4.45 -2.44
CA ALA A 89 10.11 -5.07 -2.83
C ALA A 89 10.09 -5.51 -4.29
N ARG A 90 10.93 -4.93 -5.14
CA ARG A 90 11.05 -5.29 -6.56
C ARG A 90 11.49 -6.75 -6.72
N PRO A 91 10.96 -7.48 -7.70
CA PRO A 91 11.45 -8.81 -8.03
C PRO A 91 12.93 -8.74 -8.42
N GLN A 92 13.75 -9.61 -7.83
CA GLN A 92 15.15 -9.73 -8.23
C GLN A 92 15.21 -10.41 -9.60
N ALA A 93 15.81 -9.73 -10.57
CA ALA A 93 16.00 -10.21 -11.93
C ALA A 93 16.97 -11.38 -12.02
#